data_AF-A0A3M1EGA0-F1
#
_entry.id   AF-A0A3M1EGA0-F1
#
_cell.length_a   1.000
_cell.length_b   1.000
_cell.length_c   1.000
_cell.angle_alpha   90.00
_cell.angle_beta   90.00
_cell.angle_gamma   90.00
#
_symmetry.space_group_name_H-M   'P 1'
#
loop_
_entity.id
_entity.type
_entity.pdbx_description
1 polymer ?
#
loop_
_entity_poly.entity_id
_entity_poly.type
_entity_poly.pdbx_seq_one_letter_code
_entity_poly.pdbx_strand_id
1 'polypeptide(L)'
;DFCWLGTQLACAEMIRAGTTCFADMYYFEEAVADATAQAGLRAVCGQTILKFPSPDALSYDESLARTRDFIQRWKGHRLITPSVAPHAPYTATPEMLQAAAALALEFDVPLQIHVAETAHEVEELRAAVGMATVPWIAQYGVLDTRAVAAHCVHLTEDELAMLRQHNAGVVHNPTSNLKLASGFAPVAHMLEMGINVAIGTDGVASNNDLDMFEELRLAALLAKGVTLDPTALPARQALEMATIMGARALSLDQWIGSLEPGKRADLIVVDLTTVHNSPPFRRDEQSVYSQLVYAAKADDVIHVLCDGAWLMRDRELLTLDEQGLMAEARRLAQRIDVFLIEREESVLRKLVSIGGLARKETFEVQVKVYLSDEAARAVEEALASPEFAIGKSSQRRQFDTYFIFHDKWASRIRYREDEVLARDSMEPVPEGHVEEVIYRLTLTNEEKEREYANSVVLSRSRFDALADRSLRFYREFFKPDEEREVHKERRRFHVRYANTEFSLNIDRIVHPPIPGVFLEIKARTWSAQDAERKAELIGELLEHFGIEPEEILREEYVNLATHPEQLRPAT
;
A
#
# COMPACT_ATOMS: atom_id res chain seq x y z
N ASP A 1 -14.92 19.72 4.26
CA ASP A 1 -14.01 20.26 5.30
C ASP A 1 -12.58 19.74 5.17
N PHE A 2 -12.32 18.43 5.33
CA PHE A 2 -10.96 17.88 5.24
C PHE A 2 -10.25 18.23 3.92
N CYS A 3 -10.83 17.83 2.78
CA CYS A 3 -10.25 18.10 1.46
C CYS A 3 -10.13 19.60 1.20
N TRP A 4 -11.17 20.38 1.51
CA TRP A 4 -11.13 21.84 1.35
C TRP A 4 -9.95 22.49 2.11
N LEU A 5 -9.75 22.15 3.38
CA LEU A 5 -8.66 22.70 4.19
C LEU A 5 -7.28 22.26 3.66
N GLY A 6 -7.14 20.98 3.31
CA GLY A 6 -5.92 20.45 2.72
C GLY A 6 -5.58 21.16 1.41
N THR A 7 -6.56 21.36 0.53
CA THR A 7 -6.40 22.08 -0.73
C THR A 7 -6.09 23.56 -0.52
N GLN A 8 -6.70 24.25 0.44
CA GLN A 8 -6.35 25.64 0.75
C GLN A 8 -4.90 25.78 1.21
N LEU A 9 -4.42 24.85 2.06
CA LEU A 9 -3.04 24.82 2.50
C LEU A 9 -2.08 24.55 1.32
N ALA A 10 -2.42 23.57 0.47
CA ALA A 10 -1.66 23.27 -0.74
C ALA A 10 -1.63 24.47 -1.71
N CYS A 11 -2.75 25.18 -1.87
CA CYS A 11 -2.82 26.40 -2.69
C CYS A 11 -1.92 27.51 -2.14
N ALA A 12 -1.85 27.69 -0.82
CA ALA A 12 -0.94 28.67 -0.21
C ALA A 12 0.52 28.35 -0.54
N GLU A 13 0.93 27.09 -0.39
CA GLU A 13 2.26 26.62 -0.73
C GLU A 13 2.57 26.78 -2.23
N MET A 14 1.66 26.33 -3.10
CA MET A 14 1.78 26.46 -4.54
C MET A 14 1.91 27.92 -4.99
N ILE A 15 1.11 28.84 -4.43
CA ILE A 15 1.23 30.27 -4.73
C ILE A 15 2.59 30.79 -4.26
N ARG A 16 3.08 30.39 -3.08
CA ARG A 16 4.42 30.79 -2.61
C ARG A 16 5.54 30.29 -3.52
N ALA A 17 5.38 29.09 -4.07
CA ALA A 17 6.34 28.46 -4.98
C ALA A 17 6.22 28.91 -6.44
N GLY A 18 5.21 29.74 -6.78
CA GLY A 18 5.02 30.25 -8.14
C GLY A 18 4.21 29.34 -9.07
N THR A 19 3.52 28.32 -8.54
CA THR A 19 2.58 27.52 -9.31
C THR A 19 1.29 28.31 -9.53
N THR A 20 0.88 28.48 -10.79
CA THR A 20 -0.36 29.19 -11.19
C THR A 20 -1.46 28.26 -11.69
N CYS A 21 -1.08 27.05 -12.09
CA CYS A 21 -1.98 26.00 -12.56
C CYS A 21 -1.49 24.64 -12.06
N PHE A 22 -2.39 23.80 -11.58
CA PHE A 22 -2.09 22.41 -11.21
C PHE A 22 -3.15 21.44 -11.74
N ALA A 23 -2.85 20.15 -11.69
CA ALA A 23 -3.79 19.09 -11.99
C ALA A 23 -3.99 18.26 -10.72
N ASP A 24 -5.24 18.17 -10.26
CA ASP A 24 -5.60 17.44 -9.05
C ASP A 24 -6.29 16.13 -9.41
N MET A 25 -6.13 15.16 -8.51
CA MET A 25 -6.74 13.85 -8.61
C MET A 25 -6.99 13.32 -7.20
N TYR A 26 -8.14 13.66 -6.63
CA TYR A 26 -8.48 13.26 -5.27
C TYR A 26 -9.96 12.89 -5.12
N TYR A 27 -10.41 12.84 -3.87
CA TYR A 27 -11.79 12.57 -3.48
C TYR A 27 -12.47 13.87 -3.04
N PHE A 28 -13.80 13.91 -3.12
CA PHE A 28 -14.59 15.11 -2.83
C PHE A 28 -14.14 16.30 -3.69
N GLU A 29 -14.02 16.09 -5.01
CA GLU A 29 -13.43 17.05 -5.93
C GLU A 29 -14.20 18.38 -5.98
N GLU A 30 -15.49 18.38 -5.59
CA GLU A 30 -16.24 19.62 -5.41
C GLU A 30 -15.63 20.55 -4.35
N ALA A 31 -15.04 20.00 -3.28
CA ALA A 31 -14.41 20.76 -2.22
C ALA A 31 -13.02 21.26 -2.64
N VAL A 32 -12.29 20.46 -3.43
CA VAL A 32 -11.00 20.82 -4.04
C VAL A 32 -11.19 21.98 -5.01
N ALA A 33 -12.16 21.87 -5.93
CA ALA A 33 -12.48 22.91 -6.90
C ALA A 33 -12.91 24.22 -6.23
N ASP A 34 -13.74 24.15 -5.19
CA ASP A 34 -14.19 25.31 -4.41
C ASP A 34 -13.02 25.99 -3.67
N ALA A 35 -12.19 25.23 -2.95
CA ALA A 35 -10.99 25.76 -2.30
C ALA A 35 -10.06 26.46 -3.30
N THR A 36 -9.82 25.80 -4.44
CA THR A 36 -8.93 26.31 -5.50
C THR A 36 -9.45 27.61 -6.10
N ALA A 37 -10.75 27.66 -6.43
CA ALA A 37 -11.37 28.86 -6.97
C ALA A 37 -11.32 30.03 -5.98
N GLN A 38 -11.49 29.76 -4.68
CA GLN A 38 -11.36 30.76 -3.62
C GLN A 38 -9.92 31.25 -3.45
N ALA A 39 -8.93 30.36 -3.56
CA ALA A 39 -7.51 30.72 -3.56
C ALA A 39 -7.12 31.56 -4.79
N GLY A 40 -7.88 31.44 -5.89
CA GLY A 40 -7.67 32.16 -7.14
C GLY A 40 -6.74 31.46 -8.12
N LEU A 41 -6.40 30.19 -7.87
CA LEU A 41 -5.56 29.37 -8.75
C LEU A 41 -6.38 28.71 -9.87
N ARG A 42 -5.69 28.32 -10.94
CA ARG A 42 -6.25 27.47 -12.01
C ARG A 42 -6.03 26.00 -11.69
N ALA A 43 -7.00 25.15 -11.98
CA ALA A 43 -6.81 23.71 -11.87
C ALA A 43 -7.56 22.89 -12.90
N VAL A 44 -7.00 21.72 -13.21
CA VAL A 44 -7.71 20.58 -13.81
C VAL A 44 -8.03 19.61 -12.69
N CYS A 45 -9.29 19.55 -12.27
CA CYS A 45 -9.73 18.80 -11.09
C CYS A 45 -10.33 17.46 -11.50
N GLY A 46 -9.68 16.36 -11.15
CA GLY A 46 -10.03 15.00 -11.56
C GLY A 46 -10.75 14.21 -10.48
N GLN A 47 -12.07 14.02 -10.61
CA GLN A 47 -12.81 13.19 -9.64
C GLN A 47 -12.39 11.73 -9.78
N THR A 48 -11.82 11.17 -8.70
CA THR A 48 -11.27 9.82 -8.67
C THR A 48 -12.36 8.74 -8.80
N ILE A 49 -12.08 7.72 -9.61
CA ILE A 49 -12.92 6.53 -9.80
C ILE A 49 -12.11 5.27 -9.53
N LEU A 50 -12.62 4.39 -8.65
CA LEU A 50 -11.97 3.16 -8.21
C LEU A 50 -12.95 1.97 -8.24
N LYS A 51 -12.44 0.77 -8.52
CA LYS A 51 -13.26 -0.46 -8.45
C LYS A 51 -13.65 -0.86 -7.01
N PHE A 52 -12.99 -0.28 -6.01
CA PHE A 52 -13.23 -0.51 -4.59
C PHE A 52 -13.91 0.72 -3.96
N PRO A 53 -14.61 0.57 -2.81
CA PRO A 53 -15.16 1.71 -2.09
C PRO A 53 -14.08 2.76 -1.76
N SER A 54 -14.40 4.03 -2.00
CA SER A 54 -13.58 5.21 -1.69
C SER A 54 -14.19 5.98 -0.49
N PRO A 55 -13.49 6.99 0.06
CA PRO A 55 -14.04 7.85 1.12
C PRO A 55 -15.36 8.54 0.76
N ASP A 56 -15.65 8.64 -0.53
CA ASP A 56 -16.61 9.57 -1.08
C ASP A 56 -17.65 8.86 -1.97
N ALA A 57 -17.45 7.57 -2.30
CA ALA A 57 -18.39 6.72 -3.02
C ALA A 57 -18.24 5.24 -2.60
N LEU A 58 -19.33 4.50 -2.48
CA LEU A 58 -19.30 3.08 -2.07
C LEU A 58 -19.09 2.11 -3.23
N SER A 59 -19.26 2.56 -4.48
CA SER A 59 -19.01 1.79 -5.70
C SER A 59 -18.54 2.69 -6.84
N TYR A 60 -17.96 2.09 -7.90
CA TYR A 60 -17.54 2.86 -9.08
C TYR A 60 -18.73 3.48 -9.85
N ASP A 61 -19.93 2.89 -9.77
CA ASP A 61 -21.15 3.48 -10.35
C ASP A 61 -21.52 4.80 -9.65
N GLU A 62 -21.40 4.82 -8.32
CA GLU A 62 -21.60 6.04 -7.53
C GLU A 62 -20.50 7.07 -7.81
N SER A 63 -19.24 6.64 -7.94
CA SER A 63 -18.15 7.51 -8.38
C SER A 63 -18.42 8.12 -9.76
N LEU A 64 -18.85 7.33 -10.76
CA LEU A 64 -19.21 7.82 -12.10
C LEU A 64 -20.36 8.83 -12.07
N ALA A 65 -21.40 8.56 -11.27
CA ALA A 65 -22.51 9.48 -11.07
C ALA A 65 -22.02 10.80 -10.44
N ARG A 66 -21.15 10.72 -9.43
CA ARG A 66 -20.54 11.91 -8.81
C ARG A 66 -19.66 12.68 -9.79
N THR A 67 -18.84 11.99 -10.59
CA THR A 67 -18.00 12.63 -11.61
C THR A 67 -18.86 13.38 -12.62
N ARG A 68 -19.97 12.78 -13.09
CA ARG A 68 -20.92 13.46 -13.98
C ARG A 68 -21.50 14.72 -13.35
N ASP A 69 -21.98 14.60 -12.12
CA ASP A 69 -22.52 15.72 -11.34
C ASP A 69 -21.48 16.84 -11.16
N PHE A 70 -20.24 16.48 -10.83
CA PHE A 70 -19.12 17.41 -10.68
C PHE A 70 -18.83 18.15 -11.98
N ILE A 71 -18.72 17.42 -13.11
CA ILE A 71 -18.53 18.01 -14.43
C ILE A 71 -19.67 19.00 -14.76
N GLN A 72 -20.92 18.61 -14.54
CA GLN A 72 -22.07 19.46 -14.83
C GLN A 72 -22.07 20.78 -14.03
N ARG A 73 -21.58 20.76 -12.78
CA ARG A 73 -21.50 21.96 -11.94
C ARG A 73 -20.35 22.89 -12.30
N TRP A 74 -19.19 22.33 -12.65
CA TRP A 74 -17.94 23.10 -12.80
C TRP A 74 -17.54 23.38 -14.24
N LYS A 75 -18.12 22.69 -15.23
CA LYS A 75 -17.81 22.93 -16.64
C LYS A 75 -18.15 24.38 -17.02
N GLY A 76 -17.19 25.07 -17.63
CA GLY A 76 -17.31 26.48 -18.00
C GLY A 76 -16.90 27.48 -16.92
N HIS A 77 -16.45 27.00 -15.75
CA HIS A 77 -15.85 27.86 -14.74
C HIS A 77 -14.55 28.52 -15.25
N ARG A 78 -14.27 29.75 -14.81
CA ARG A 78 -13.13 30.57 -15.32
C ARG A 78 -11.76 29.95 -15.01
N LEU A 79 -11.65 29.31 -13.86
CA LEU A 79 -10.38 28.79 -13.32
C LEU A 79 -10.35 27.26 -13.19
N ILE A 80 -11.50 26.59 -13.21
CA ILE A 80 -11.59 25.16 -12.93
C ILE A 80 -12.00 24.43 -14.19
N THR A 81 -11.21 23.43 -14.57
CA THR A 81 -11.54 22.48 -15.63
C THR A 81 -11.85 21.13 -14.96
N PRO A 82 -13.11 20.66 -14.95
CA PRO A 82 -13.39 19.34 -14.42
C PRO A 82 -12.81 18.24 -15.32
N SER A 83 -12.43 17.11 -14.74
CA SER A 83 -11.82 15.97 -15.40
C SER A 83 -12.32 14.65 -14.79
N VAL A 84 -12.26 13.57 -15.58
CA VAL A 84 -12.51 12.20 -15.14
C VAL A 84 -11.20 11.55 -14.73
N ALA A 85 -11.12 10.90 -13.57
CA ALA A 85 -9.85 10.35 -13.10
C ALA A 85 -9.95 8.89 -12.62
N PRO A 86 -10.04 7.89 -13.53
CA PRO A 86 -9.84 6.50 -13.12
C PRO A 86 -8.43 6.34 -12.53
N HIS A 87 -8.34 5.77 -11.31
CA HIS A 87 -7.10 5.80 -10.54
C HIS A 87 -5.86 5.27 -11.28
N ALA A 88 -5.87 3.96 -11.57
CA ALA A 88 -4.78 3.25 -12.24
C ALA A 88 -5.31 1.94 -12.85
N PRO A 89 -4.62 1.35 -13.84
CA PRO A 89 -4.99 0.08 -14.46
C PRO A 89 -5.29 -1.06 -13.48
N TYR A 90 -4.45 -1.25 -12.47
CA TYR A 90 -4.60 -2.32 -11.48
C TYR A 90 -5.80 -2.12 -10.52
N THR A 91 -6.33 -0.90 -10.43
CA THR A 91 -7.52 -0.53 -9.64
C THR A 91 -8.79 -0.34 -10.47
N ALA A 92 -8.74 -0.67 -11.76
CA ALA A 92 -9.85 -0.49 -12.68
C ALA A 92 -10.36 -1.83 -13.23
N THR A 93 -11.62 -1.86 -13.65
CA THR A 93 -12.16 -2.92 -14.51
C THR A 93 -12.30 -2.40 -15.94
N PRO A 94 -12.34 -3.29 -16.96
CA PRO A 94 -12.64 -2.93 -18.34
C PRO A 94 -13.87 -2.03 -18.49
N GLU A 95 -14.98 -2.39 -17.84
CA GLU A 95 -16.25 -1.68 -17.92
C GLU A 95 -16.14 -0.30 -17.27
N MET A 96 -15.40 -0.19 -16.16
CA MET A 96 -15.15 1.07 -15.47
C MET A 96 -14.33 2.04 -16.34
N LEU A 97 -13.26 1.56 -16.99
CA LEU A 97 -12.46 2.38 -17.89
C LEU A 97 -13.26 2.85 -19.10
N GLN A 98 -14.03 1.94 -19.71
CA GLN A 98 -14.87 2.28 -20.84
C GLN A 98 -15.93 3.32 -20.47
N ALA A 99 -16.55 3.19 -19.29
CA ALA A 99 -17.53 4.16 -18.79
C ALA A 99 -16.87 5.52 -18.46
N ALA A 100 -15.68 5.52 -17.86
CA ALA A 100 -14.92 6.73 -17.57
C ALA A 100 -14.51 7.47 -18.87
N ALA A 101 -14.00 6.74 -19.85
CA ALA A 101 -13.65 7.28 -21.17
C ALA A 101 -14.90 7.83 -21.89
N ALA A 102 -16.01 7.09 -21.89
CA ALA A 102 -17.26 7.54 -22.47
C ALA A 102 -17.78 8.84 -21.81
N LEU A 103 -17.66 8.96 -20.50
CA LEU A 103 -18.03 10.17 -19.76
C LEU A 103 -17.14 11.37 -20.14
N ALA A 104 -15.83 11.16 -20.25
CA ALA A 104 -14.89 12.20 -20.66
C ALA A 104 -15.17 12.69 -22.09
N LEU A 105 -15.50 11.77 -23.01
CA LEU A 105 -15.90 12.09 -24.39
C LEU A 105 -17.25 12.82 -24.45
N GLU A 106 -18.25 12.35 -23.71
CA GLU A 106 -19.59 12.95 -23.68
C GLU A 106 -19.53 14.43 -23.29
N PHE A 107 -18.74 14.74 -22.27
CA PHE A 107 -18.59 16.10 -21.79
C PHE A 107 -17.41 16.85 -22.41
N ASP A 108 -16.63 16.26 -23.31
CA ASP A 108 -15.39 16.84 -23.82
C ASP A 108 -14.55 17.45 -22.68
N VAL A 109 -14.08 16.60 -21.77
CA VAL A 109 -13.21 16.96 -20.62
C VAL A 109 -11.97 16.07 -20.58
N PRO A 110 -10.87 16.51 -19.93
CA PRO A 110 -9.67 15.69 -19.78
C PRO A 110 -9.91 14.41 -18.98
N LEU A 111 -9.08 13.39 -19.23
CA LEU A 111 -9.03 12.17 -18.42
C LEU A 111 -7.63 11.97 -17.86
N GLN A 112 -7.50 11.83 -16.54
CA GLN A 112 -6.23 11.66 -15.84
C GLN A 112 -6.11 10.23 -15.28
N ILE A 113 -4.93 9.61 -15.39
CA ILE A 113 -4.70 8.24 -14.91
C ILE A 113 -3.22 7.99 -14.58
N HIS A 114 -2.93 7.24 -13.52
CA HIS A 114 -1.58 6.74 -13.23
C HIS A 114 -1.25 5.56 -14.15
N VAL A 115 -0.11 5.60 -14.84
CA VAL A 115 0.24 4.60 -15.86
C VAL A 115 1.69 4.16 -15.72
N ALA A 116 1.90 2.85 -15.51
CA ALA A 116 3.20 2.20 -15.48
C ALA A 116 4.18 2.87 -14.49
N GLU A 117 3.70 3.15 -13.28
CA GLU A 117 4.48 3.76 -12.20
C GLU A 117 5.55 2.79 -11.67
N THR A 118 5.18 1.53 -11.39
CA THR A 118 6.10 0.51 -10.84
C THR A 118 6.32 -0.66 -11.79
N ALA A 119 7.46 -1.35 -11.71
CA ALA A 119 7.69 -2.56 -12.51
C ALA A 119 6.68 -3.66 -12.13
N HIS A 120 6.36 -3.74 -10.83
CA HIS A 120 5.45 -4.73 -10.28
C HIS A 120 4.04 -4.60 -10.87
N GLU A 121 3.48 -3.39 -11.00
CA GLU A 121 2.15 -3.23 -11.58
C GLU A 121 2.09 -3.67 -13.05
N VAL A 122 3.17 -3.43 -13.81
CA VAL A 122 3.26 -3.79 -15.23
C VAL A 122 3.34 -5.31 -15.36
N GLU A 123 4.11 -5.96 -14.50
CA GLU A 123 4.22 -7.42 -14.44
C GLU A 123 2.88 -8.07 -14.04
N GLU A 124 2.22 -7.56 -13.00
CA GLU A 124 0.93 -8.08 -12.54
C GLU A 124 -0.17 -7.91 -13.60
N LEU A 125 -0.27 -6.73 -14.21
CA LEU A 125 -1.24 -6.48 -15.27
C LEU A 125 -0.97 -7.42 -16.45
N ARG A 126 0.28 -7.51 -16.91
CA ARG A 126 0.66 -8.41 -18.02
C ARG A 126 0.36 -9.87 -17.70
N ALA A 127 0.59 -10.32 -16.46
CA ALA A 127 0.26 -11.68 -16.04
C ALA A 127 -1.27 -11.93 -16.02
N ALA A 128 -2.06 -10.92 -15.63
CA ALA A 128 -3.51 -11.03 -15.54
C ALA A 128 -4.23 -10.96 -16.90
N VAL A 129 -3.78 -10.10 -17.82
CA VAL A 129 -4.52 -9.80 -19.07
C VAL A 129 -3.73 -10.13 -20.34
N GLY A 130 -2.44 -10.46 -20.24
CA GLY A 130 -1.60 -10.80 -21.39
C GLY A 130 -1.22 -9.64 -22.30
N MET A 131 -1.44 -8.38 -21.87
CA MET A 131 -1.15 -7.17 -22.65
C MET A 131 -0.21 -6.22 -21.91
N ALA A 132 0.44 -5.33 -22.65
CA ALA A 132 1.16 -4.20 -22.06
C ALA A 132 0.16 -3.11 -21.61
N THR A 133 0.59 -2.26 -20.68
CA THR A 133 -0.28 -1.32 -19.95
C THR A 133 -0.95 -0.31 -20.88
N VAL A 134 -0.19 0.34 -21.77
CA VAL A 134 -0.71 1.38 -22.66
C VAL A 134 -1.70 0.82 -23.70
N PRO A 135 -1.40 -0.28 -24.42
CA PRO A 135 -2.38 -0.94 -25.29
C PRO A 135 -3.66 -1.36 -24.57
N TRP A 136 -3.55 -1.80 -23.31
CA TRP A 136 -4.71 -2.22 -22.52
C TRP A 136 -5.63 -1.05 -22.18
N ILE A 137 -5.11 0.10 -21.71
CA ILE A 137 -5.96 1.29 -21.48
C ILE A 137 -6.51 1.86 -22.79
N ALA A 138 -5.74 1.77 -23.89
CA ALA A 138 -6.17 2.21 -25.22
C ALA A 138 -7.37 1.40 -25.73
N GLN A 139 -7.37 0.08 -25.50
CA GLN A 139 -8.48 -0.81 -25.88
C GLN A 139 -9.82 -0.38 -25.25
N TYR A 140 -9.79 0.28 -24.09
CA TYR A 140 -10.99 0.76 -23.39
C TYR A 140 -11.26 2.25 -23.58
N GLY A 141 -10.64 2.86 -24.60
CA GLY A 141 -10.93 4.22 -25.05
C GLY A 141 -10.28 5.33 -24.24
N VAL A 142 -9.37 5.01 -23.30
CA VAL A 142 -8.68 6.04 -22.50
C VAL A 142 -7.90 6.99 -23.41
N LEU A 143 -7.16 6.45 -24.39
CA LEU A 143 -6.37 7.25 -25.33
C LEU A 143 -7.18 7.94 -26.43
N ASP A 144 -8.48 7.67 -26.54
CA ASP A 144 -9.39 8.40 -27.43
C ASP A 144 -9.80 9.77 -26.83
N THR A 145 -9.54 9.96 -25.53
CA THR A 145 -9.83 11.19 -24.79
C THR A 145 -8.63 12.14 -24.82
N ARG A 146 -8.79 13.33 -24.19
CA ARG A 146 -7.64 14.19 -23.83
C ARG A 146 -6.94 13.59 -22.59
N ALA A 147 -6.22 12.50 -22.83
CA ALA A 147 -5.60 11.68 -21.79
C ALA A 147 -4.32 12.31 -21.23
N VAL A 148 -4.17 12.23 -19.90
CA VAL A 148 -3.00 12.65 -19.13
C VAL A 148 -2.52 11.44 -18.32
N ALA A 149 -1.37 10.90 -18.69
CA ALA A 149 -0.76 9.73 -18.06
C ALA A 149 0.33 10.15 -17.07
N ALA A 150 0.11 9.89 -15.77
CA ALA A 150 1.08 10.19 -14.73
C ALA A 150 2.13 9.08 -14.59
N HIS A 151 3.33 9.47 -14.16
CA HIS A 151 4.52 8.66 -13.92
C HIS A 151 5.20 8.10 -15.18
N CYS A 152 4.58 7.15 -15.89
CA CYS A 152 5.09 6.54 -17.11
C CYS A 152 6.54 6.03 -16.97
N VAL A 153 6.85 5.38 -15.85
CA VAL A 153 8.22 4.96 -15.51
C VAL A 153 8.62 3.72 -16.32
N HIS A 154 7.74 2.73 -16.40
CA HIS A 154 8.03 1.41 -16.98
C HIS A 154 7.25 1.20 -18.29
N LEU A 155 7.62 1.96 -19.32
CA LEU A 155 7.03 1.85 -20.66
C LEU A 155 8.04 1.35 -21.68
N THR A 156 7.56 0.54 -22.63
CA THR A 156 8.34 0.16 -23.81
C THR A 156 8.28 1.24 -24.90
N GLU A 157 9.16 1.16 -25.88
CA GLU A 157 9.19 2.06 -27.04
C GLU A 157 7.86 2.07 -27.81
N ASP A 158 7.23 0.91 -28.00
CA ASP A 158 5.92 0.79 -28.66
C ASP A 158 4.80 1.49 -27.86
N GLU A 159 4.86 1.41 -26.52
CA GLU A 159 3.90 2.10 -25.65
C GLU A 159 4.08 3.62 -25.72
N LEU A 160 5.32 4.11 -25.72
CA LEU A 160 5.63 5.52 -25.91
C LEU A 160 5.17 6.03 -27.29
N ALA A 161 5.38 5.25 -28.35
CA ALA A 161 4.91 5.57 -29.68
C ALA A 161 3.37 5.66 -29.74
N MET A 162 2.67 4.79 -29.01
CA MET A 162 1.22 4.83 -28.90
C MET A 162 0.72 6.08 -28.17
N LEU A 163 1.34 6.46 -27.04
CA LEU A 163 1.03 7.73 -26.36
C LEU A 163 1.23 8.92 -27.28
N ARG A 164 2.35 8.94 -28.03
CA ARG A 164 2.65 9.97 -29.02
C ARG A 164 1.60 10.07 -30.12
N GLN A 165 1.17 8.92 -30.67
CA GLN A 165 0.18 8.84 -31.75
C GLN A 165 -1.18 9.39 -31.32
N HIS A 166 -1.57 9.16 -30.07
CA HIS A 166 -2.84 9.65 -29.51
C HIS A 166 -2.72 11.07 -28.91
N ASN A 167 -1.54 11.69 -29.00
CA ASN A 167 -1.26 13.00 -28.40
C ASN A 167 -1.60 13.05 -26.89
N ALA A 168 -1.38 11.94 -26.18
CA ALA A 168 -1.54 11.88 -24.73
C ALA A 168 -0.46 12.72 -24.03
N GLY A 169 -0.85 13.46 -22.99
CA GLY A 169 0.09 14.14 -22.10
C GLY A 169 0.74 13.15 -21.15
N VAL A 170 2.02 13.35 -20.83
CA VAL A 170 2.73 12.58 -19.80
C VAL A 170 3.13 13.51 -18.66
N VAL A 171 3.00 13.08 -17.41
CA VAL A 171 3.44 13.85 -16.23
C VAL A 171 4.58 13.12 -15.53
N HIS A 172 5.77 13.71 -15.55
CA HIS A 172 6.94 13.20 -14.85
C HIS A 172 6.95 13.69 -13.40
N ASN A 173 6.93 12.75 -12.44
CA ASN A 173 6.94 13.02 -11.00
C ASN A 173 8.27 12.54 -10.37
N PRO A 174 9.42 13.22 -10.59
CA PRO A 174 10.72 12.66 -10.27
C PRO A 174 10.94 12.39 -8.78
N THR A 175 10.57 13.31 -7.87
CA THR A 175 10.79 13.07 -6.44
C THR A 175 9.97 11.89 -5.93
N SER A 176 8.70 11.81 -6.30
CA SER A 176 7.83 10.68 -5.94
C SER A 176 8.37 9.34 -6.46
N ASN A 177 8.75 9.30 -7.74
CA ASN A 177 9.31 8.10 -8.35
C ASN A 177 10.59 7.62 -7.64
N LEU A 178 11.45 8.54 -7.17
CA LEU A 178 12.64 8.20 -6.41
C LEU A 178 12.32 7.79 -4.96
N LYS A 179 11.44 8.53 -4.29
CA LYS A 179 11.10 8.31 -2.88
C LYS A 179 10.36 7.00 -2.65
N LEU A 180 9.51 6.59 -3.59
CA LEU A 180 8.81 5.30 -3.57
C LEU A 180 9.62 4.17 -4.20
N ALA A 181 10.82 4.45 -4.71
CA ALA A 181 11.66 3.52 -5.46
C ALA A 181 10.93 2.91 -6.68
N SER A 182 10.02 3.67 -7.29
CA SER A 182 9.25 3.28 -8.48
C SER A 182 10.17 3.13 -9.69
N GLY A 183 11.17 4.01 -9.86
CA GLY A 183 12.19 3.91 -10.90
C GLY A 183 12.48 5.24 -11.61
N PHE A 184 12.96 5.16 -12.86
CA PHE A 184 13.35 6.33 -13.66
C PHE A 184 12.57 6.38 -14.97
N ALA A 185 11.66 7.35 -15.11
CA ALA A 185 10.94 7.56 -16.37
C ALA A 185 11.91 7.98 -17.49
N PRO A 186 11.79 7.44 -18.72
CA PRO A 186 12.70 7.73 -19.83
C PRO A 186 12.41 9.09 -20.49
N VAL A 187 12.41 10.17 -19.69
CA VAL A 187 11.98 11.52 -20.07
C VAL A 187 12.76 12.08 -21.27
N ALA A 188 14.09 11.90 -21.30
CA ALA A 188 14.90 12.36 -22.43
C ALA A 188 14.44 11.73 -23.75
N HIS A 189 14.16 10.42 -23.73
CA HIS A 189 13.67 9.69 -24.89
C HIS A 189 12.23 10.09 -25.27
N MET A 190 11.34 10.26 -24.28
CA MET A 190 9.97 10.75 -24.53
C MET A 190 9.99 12.11 -25.25
N LEU A 191 10.87 13.01 -24.83
CA LEU A 191 11.03 14.33 -25.45
C LEU A 191 11.60 14.24 -26.88
N GLU A 192 12.56 13.35 -27.13
CA GLU A 192 13.08 13.07 -28.48
C GLU A 192 11.99 12.55 -29.43
N MET A 193 11.08 11.72 -28.92
CA MET A 193 9.90 11.25 -29.65
C MET A 193 8.84 12.33 -29.88
N GLY A 194 8.98 13.50 -29.22
CA GLY A 194 8.05 14.62 -29.30
C GLY A 194 6.77 14.44 -28.49
N ILE A 195 6.82 13.66 -27.42
CA ILE A 195 5.72 13.54 -26.45
C ILE A 195 5.65 14.81 -25.61
N ASN A 196 4.43 15.27 -25.28
CA ASN A 196 4.24 16.39 -24.37
C ASN A 196 4.47 15.91 -22.93
N VAL A 197 5.67 16.15 -22.39
CA VAL A 197 6.03 15.77 -21.02
C VAL A 197 5.96 16.99 -20.11
N ALA A 198 5.07 16.93 -19.13
CA ALA A 198 4.92 17.86 -18.02
C ALA A 198 5.74 17.41 -16.80
N ILE A 199 5.84 18.28 -15.79
CA ILE A 199 6.39 17.95 -14.47
C ILE A 199 5.28 18.07 -13.44
N GLY A 200 5.24 17.13 -12.49
CA GLY A 200 4.33 17.15 -11.35
C GLY A 200 5.05 16.78 -10.06
N THR A 201 4.47 17.16 -8.92
CA THR A 201 5.03 16.89 -7.59
C THR A 201 4.55 15.57 -7.02
N ASP A 202 3.41 15.05 -7.51
CA ASP A 202 2.58 14.07 -6.79
C ASP A 202 2.12 14.63 -5.41
N GLY A 203 1.55 13.79 -4.56
CA GLY A 203 1.09 14.18 -3.23
C GLY A 203 2.21 14.36 -2.20
N VAL A 204 1.95 15.19 -1.18
CA VAL A 204 2.89 15.50 -0.08
C VAL A 204 3.22 14.30 0.83
N ALA A 205 2.62 13.13 0.62
CA ALA A 205 2.99 11.89 1.31
C ALA A 205 4.14 11.14 0.62
N SER A 206 4.34 11.37 -0.68
CA SER A 206 5.34 10.75 -1.55
C SER A 206 6.38 11.73 -2.10
N ASN A 207 6.29 13.03 -1.78
CA ASN A 207 7.27 14.04 -2.15
C ASN A 207 8.28 14.46 -1.04
N ASN A 208 8.02 15.45 -0.19
CA ASN A 208 6.81 15.73 0.57
C ASN A 208 6.44 17.23 0.63
N ASP A 209 6.77 18.00 -0.40
CA ASP A 209 6.34 19.39 -0.60
C ASP A 209 5.68 19.55 -1.99
N LEU A 210 5.31 20.79 -2.34
CA LEU A 210 4.77 21.17 -3.64
C LEU A 210 5.68 22.17 -4.39
N ASP A 211 7.00 22.06 -4.23
CA ASP A 211 7.98 22.95 -4.87
C ASP A 211 8.33 22.53 -6.31
N MET A 212 7.74 23.25 -7.28
CA MET A 212 8.01 23.03 -8.70
C MET A 212 9.43 23.41 -9.15
N PHE A 213 10.17 24.27 -8.42
CA PHE A 213 11.58 24.54 -8.73
C PHE A 213 12.47 23.35 -8.36
N GLU A 214 12.16 22.66 -7.26
CA GLU A 214 12.87 21.42 -6.89
C GLU A 214 12.59 20.31 -7.91
N GLU A 215 11.32 20.08 -8.29
CA GLU A 215 10.96 19.08 -9.30
C GLU A 215 11.59 19.40 -10.67
N LEU A 216 11.58 20.67 -11.09
CA LEU A 216 12.22 21.14 -12.32
C LEU A 216 13.72 20.84 -12.34
N ARG A 217 14.40 21.18 -11.26
CA ARG A 217 15.85 20.95 -11.12
C ARG A 217 16.16 19.47 -11.10
N LEU A 218 15.37 18.69 -10.35
CA LEU A 218 15.56 17.25 -10.23
C LEU A 218 15.34 16.55 -11.58
N ALA A 219 14.26 16.87 -12.31
CA ALA A 219 14.02 16.33 -13.64
C ALA A 219 15.22 16.55 -14.57
N ALA A 220 15.76 17.78 -14.61
CA ALA A 220 16.89 18.13 -15.45
C ALA A 220 18.19 17.39 -15.07
N LEU A 221 18.48 17.21 -13.79
CA LEU A 221 19.67 16.50 -13.32
C LEU A 221 19.53 14.97 -13.46
N LEU A 222 18.34 14.45 -13.16
CA LEU A 222 18.03 13.03 -13.23
C LEU A 222 18.16 12.50 -14.65
N ALA A 223 17.63 13.23 -15.64
CA ALA A 223 17.76 12.87 -17.05
C ALA A 223 19.24 12.69 -17.44
N LYS A 224 20.13 13.61 -17.04
CA LYS A 224 21.58 13.53 -17.31
C LYS A 224 22.24 12.35 -16.60
N GLY A 225 21.87 12.12 -15.35
CA GLY A 225 22.40 11.02 -14.54
C GLY A 225 22.03 9.65 -15.11
N VAL A 226 20.79 9.50 -15.58
CA VAL A 226 20.27 8.25 -16.15
C VAL A 226 20.86 7.97 -17.54
N THR A 227 20.95 8.98 -18.40
CA THR A 227 21.49 8.81 -19.76
C THR A 227 23.01 8.83 -19.83
N LEU A 228 23.70 9.24 -18.76
CA LEU A 228 25.13 9.54 -18.73
C LEU A 228 25.55 10.59 -19.79
N ASP A 229 24.60 11.45 -20.20
CA ASP A 229 24.82 12.52 -21.17
C ASP A 229 24.57 13.88 -20.50
N PRO A 230 25.60 14.73 -20.34
CA PRO A 230 25.44 16.04 -19.72
C PRO A 230 24.56 17.02 -20.53
N THR A 231 24.27 16.71 -21.79
CA THR A 231 23.44 17.52 -22.68
C THR A 231 21.96 17.14 -22.64
N ALA A 232 21.61 15.99 -22.04
CA ALA A 232 20.22 15.55 -21.90
C ALA A 232 19.40 16.54 -21.05
N LEU A 233 18.19 16.86 -21.52
CA LEU A 233 17.25 17.80 -20.90
C LEU A 233 17.91 19.14 -20.47
N PRO A 234 18.26 20.02 -21.42
CA PRO A 234 18.82 21.34 -21.10
C PRO A 234 17.82 22.22 -20.35
N ALA A 235 18.33 23.21 -19.61
CA ALA A 235 17.55 24.06 -18.70
C ALA A 235 16.30 24.69 -19.35
N ARG A 236 16.42 25.18 -20.59
CA ARG A 236 15.27 25.75 -21.32
C ARG A 236 14.17 24.72 -21.52
N GLN A 237 14.50 23.51 -21.96
CA GLN A 237 13.52 22.46 -22.20
C GLN A 237 12.89 21.99 -20.89
N ALA A 238 13.66 21.92 -19.80
CA ALA A 238 13.11 21.66 -18.47
C ALA A 238 12.07 22.74 -18.07
N LEU A 239 12.37 24.03 -18.29
CA LEU A 239 11.40 25.10 -18.01
C LEU A 239 10.16 25.00 -18.92
N GLU A 240 10.34 24.61 -20.18
CA GLU A 240 9.23 24.33 -21.10
C GLU A 240 8.35 23.18 -20.58
N MET A 241 8.92 22.11 -19.98
CA MET A 241 8.19 21.03 -19.31
C MET A 241 7.30 21.55 -18.17
N ALA A 242 7.82 22.44 -17.33
CA ALA A 242 7.09 23.04 -16.21
C ALA A 242 6.09 24.14 -16.62
N THR A 243 6.03 24.54 -17.90
CA THR A 243 5.18 25.64 -18.38
C THR A 243 4.37 25.24 -19.62
N ILE A 244 4.87 25.52 -20.82
CA ILE A 244 4.11 25.34 -22.08
C ILE A 244 3.82 23.87 -22.38
N MET A 245 4.72 22.93 -22.07
CA MET A 245 4.45 21.50 -22.28
C MET A 245 3.48 20.97 -21.23
N GLY A 246 3.53 21.47 -19.99
CA GLY A 246 2.48 21.23 -18.99
C GLY A 246 1.11 21.70 -19.47
N ALA A 247 1.03 22.90 -20.01
CA ALA A 247 -0.20 23.41 -20.61
C ALA A 247 -0.67 22.54 -21.80
N ARG A 248 0.23 22.04 -22.66
CA ARG A 248 -0.11 21.13 -23.76
C ARG A 248 -0.60 19.77 -23.27
N ALA A 249 0.07 19.19 -22.28
CA ALA A 249 -0.34 17.93 -21.66
C ALA A 249 -1.76 18.03 -21.10
N LEU A 250 -2.11 19.18 -20.49
CA LEU A 250 -3.45 19.47 -19.98
C LEU A 250 -4.45 20.03 -21.02
N SER A 251 -4.04 20.20 -22.28
CA SER A 251 -4.85 20.84 -23.34
C SER A 251 -5.34 22.27 -23.01
N LEU A 252 -4.50 23.03 -22.31
CA LEU A 252 -4.70 24.42 -21.91
C LEU A 252 -3.75 25.39 -22.62
N ASP A 253 -2.94 24.92 -23.57
CA ASP A 253 -1.89 25.71 -24.21
C ASP A 253 -2.41 26.86 -25.07
N GLN A 254 -3.67 26.85 -25.53
CA GLN A 254 -4.27 28.05 -26.11
C GLN A 254 -4.47 29.20 -25.11
N TRP A 255 -4.48 28.91 -23.80
CA TRP A 255 -4.78 29.87 -22.74
C TRP A 255 -3.58 30.25 -21.90
N ILE A 256 -2.64 29.34 -21.65
CA ILE A 256 -1.54 29.56 -20.69
C ILE A 256 -0.22 28.94 -21.20
N GLY A 257 0.82 28.95 -20.34
CA GLY A 257 2.09 28.26 -20.57
C GLY A 257 3.14 29.07 -21.33
N SER A 258 2.78 30.18 -21.99
CA SER A 258 3.74 31.09 -22.62
C SER A 258 3.25 32.55 -22.58
N LEU A 259 4.20 33.49 -22.71
CA LEU A 259 3.94 34.94 -22.71
C LEU A 259 3.62 35.42 -24.14
N GLU A 260 2.41 35.15 -24.59
CA GLU A 260 1.93 35.50 -25.94
C GLU A 260 0.66 36.36 -25.85
N PRO A 261 0.53 37.43 -26.66
CA PRO A 261 -0.70 38.22 -26.72
C PRO A 261 -1.92 37.34 -26.99
N GLY A 262 -2.95 37.46 -26.15
CA GLY A 262 -4.19 36.67 -26.22
C GLY A 262 -4.29 35.57 -25.18
N LYS A 263 -3.17 35.12 -24.59
CA LYS A 263 -3.16 34.19 -23.45
C LYS A 263 -3.53 34.89 -22.14
N ARG A 264 -3.93 34.10 -21.14
CA ARG A 264 -4.23 34.55 -19.78
C ARG A 264 -2.96 34.95 -19.06
N ALA A 265 -3.06 35.97 -18.23
CA ALA A 265 -1.94 36.47 -17.44
C ALA A 265 -1.72 35.61 -16.18
N ASP A 266 -1.25 34.39 -16.40
CA ASP A 266 -0.76 33.46 -15.39
C ASP A 266 0.77 33.65 -15.31
N LEU A 267 1.23 34.50 -14.40
CA LEU A 267 2.59 35.07 -14.39
C LEU A 267 3.24 34.93 -13.03
N ILE A 268 4.56 34.73 -13.02
CA ILE A 268 5.39 34.85 -11.82
C ILE A 268 6.55 35.81 -12.05
N VAL A 269 7.03 36.42 -10.96
CA VAL A 269 8.29 37.19 -10.96
C VAL A 269 9.23 36.54 -9.96
N VAL A 270 10.45 36.25 -10.41
CA VAL A 270 11.50 35.57 -9.64
C VAL A 270 12.67 36.54 -9.44
N ASP A 271 13.11 36.70 -8.19
CA ASP A 271 14.28 37.50 -7.84
C ASP A 271 15.57 36.70 -8.07
N LEU A 272 16.34 37.11 -9.09
CA LEU A 272 17.63 36.50 -9.43
C LEU A 272 18.83 37.25 -8.80
N THR A 273 18.59 38.20 -7.90
CA THR A 273 19.63 39.01 -7.26
C THR A 273 20.09 38.47 -5.90
N THR A 274 19.59 37.31 -5.51
CA THR A 274 19.94 36.63 -4.27
C THR A 274 21.37 36.10 -4.26
N VAL A 275 21.92 35.82 -3.07
CA VAL A 275 23.31 35.38 -2.90
C VAL A 275 23.57 34.05 -3.62
N HIS A 276 22.64 33.09 -3.55
CA HIS A 276 22.78 31.79 -4.22
C HIS A 276 22.60 31.84 -5.74
N ASN A 277 22.05 32.93 -6.28
CA ASN A 277 21.88 33.15 -7.72
C ASN A 277 22.91 34.13 -8.32
N SER A 278 23.85 34.64 -7.49
CA SER A 278 24.85 35.63 -7.88
C SER A 278 26.25 35.00 -8.09
N PRO A 279 27.07 35.51 -9.03
CA PRO A 279 26.80 36.62 -9.97
C PRO A 279 26.08 36.15 -11.26
N PRO A 280 25.31 37.04 -11.93
CA PRO A 280 24.70 36.72 -13.21
C PRO A 280 25.72 36.79 -14.36
N PHE A 281 25.83 35.72 -15.14
CA PHE A 281 26.68 35.67 -16.33
C PHE A 281 25.86 35.93 -17.60
N ARG A 282 26.21 36.95 -18.38
CA ARG A 282 25.44 37.39 -19.57
C ARG A 282 26.07 37.02 -20.91
N ARG A 283 27.02 36.09 -20.91
CA ARG A 283 27.72 35.68 -22.14
C ARG A 283 26.78 35.00 -23.15
N ASP A 284 25.82 34.24 -22.64
CA ASP A 284 24.83 33.49 -23.41
C ASP A 284 23.43 34.00 -23.07
N GLU A 285 22.60 34.27 -24.07
CA GLU A 285 21.22 34.69 -23.88
C GLU A 285 20.37 33.61 -23.18
N GLN A 286 20.78 32.34 -23.26
CA GLN A 286 20.12 31.22 -22.59
C GLN A 286 20.53 31.08 -21.10
N SER A 287 21.46 31.90 -20.61
CA SER A 287 21.97 31.85 -19.22
C SER A 287 20.87 32.03 -18.16
N VAL A 288 19.81 32.78 -18.47
CA VAL A 288 18.67 32.97 -17.56
C VAL A 288 17.95 31.66 -17.24
N TYR A 289 17.83 30.74 -18.21
CA TYR A 289 17.23 29.42 -17.97
C TYR A 289 18.10 28.59 -17.01
N SER A 290 19.42 28.69 -17.14
CA SER A 290 20.35 28.05 -16.21
C SER A 290 20.16 28.58 -14.78
N GLN A 291 20.03 29.90 -14.61
CA GLN A 291 19.76 30.52 -13.31
C GLN A 291 18.43 30.07 -12.72
N LEU A 292 17.37 29.98 -13.53
CA LEU A 292 16.05 29.54 -13.09
C LEU A 292 16.01 28.05 -12.71
N VAL A 293 16.68 27.18 -13.46
CA VAL A 293 16.58 25.71 -13.27
C VAL A 293 17.60 25.18 -12.27
N TYR A 294 18.82 25.71 -12.25
CA TYR A 294 19.91 25.10 -11.45
C TYR A 294 20.27 25.90 -10.20
N ALA A 295 19.80 27.14 -10.06
CA ALA A 295 20.13 28.01 -8.92
C ALA A 295 18.92 28.56 -8.17
N ALA A 296 17.86 28.97 -8.87
CA ALA A 296 16.67 29.54 -8.24
C ALA A 296 15.91 28.52 -7.37
N LYS A 297 15.11 29.06 -6.44
CA LYS A 297 14.29 28.32 -5.48
C LYS A 297 12.88 28.89 -5.44
N ALA A 298 11.90 28.16 -4.91
CA ALA A 298 10.56 28.69 -4.64
C ALA A 298 10.59 30.00 -3.84
N ASP A 299 11.51 30.13 -2.88
CA ASP A 299 11.65 31.33 -2.06
C ASP A 299 12.11 32.58 -2.83
N ASP A 300 12.62 32.43 -4.06
CA ASP A 300 12.96 33.55 -4.92
C ASP A 300 11.73 34.12 -5.65
N VAL A 301 10.57 33.46 -5.62
CA VAL A 301 9.33 33.99 -6.21
C VAL A 301 8.80 35.15 -5.36
N ILE A 302 8.63 36.32 -5.97
CA ILE A 302 8.19 37.55 -5.26
C ILE A 302 6.77 37.98 -5.63
N HIS A 303 6.28 37.59 -6.82
CA HIS A 303 4.97 37.96 -7.33
C HIS A 303 4.32 36.80 -8.05
N VAL A 304 3.01 36.61 -7.88
CA VAL A 304 2.21 35.63 -8.60
C VAL A 304 0.88 36.24 -9.02
N LEU A 305 0.56 36.08 -10.30
CA LEU A 305 -0.73 36.42 -10.90
C LEU A 305 -1.35 35.16 -11.53
N CYS A 306 -2.66 35.01 -11.40
CA CYS A 306 -3.44 34.02 -12.14
C CYS A 306 -4.66 34.69 -12.77
N ASP A 307 -4.85 34.48 -14.08
CA ASP A 307 -5.84 35.16 -14.91
C ASP A 307 -5.89 36.68 -14.68
N GLY A 308 -4.71 37.30 -14.53
CA GLY A 308 -4.50 38.73 -14.30
C GLY A 308 -4.80 39.23 -12.88
N ALA A 309 -5.22 38.38 -11.96
CA ALA A 309 -5.44 38.73 -10.56
C ALA A 309 -4.20 38.45 -9.72
N TRP A 310 -3.86 39.35 -8.80
CA TRP A 310 -2.75 39.17 -7.86
C TRP A 310 -3.11 38.13 -6.79
N LEU A 311 -2.33 37.06 -6.70
CA LEU A 311 -2.43 36.06 -5.63
C LEU A 311 -1.36 36.29 -4.56
N MET A 312 -0.17 36.72 -4.97
CA MET A 312 0.93 37.09 -4.08
C MET A 312 1.65 38.33 -4.60
N ARG A 313 1.99 39.25 -3.70
CA ARG A 313 2.80 40.44 -4.02
C ARG A 313 3.83 40.69 -2.93
N ASP A 314 5.09 40.90 -3.30
CA ASP A 314 6.19 41.12 -2.37
C ASP A 314 6.27 40.00 -1.31
N ARG A 315 6.01 38.75 -1.73
CA ARG A 315 5.88 37.53 -0.91
C ARG A 315 4.72 37.49 0.10
N GLU A 316 3.81 38.46 0.05
CA GLU A 316 2.57 38.46 0.84
C GLU A 316 1.42 37.85 0.04
N LEU A 317 0.80 36.78 0.58
CA LEU A 317 -0.40 36.18 0.01
C LEU A 317 -1.59 37.13 0.18
N LEU A 318 -2.39 37.29 -0.89
CA LEU A 318 -3.49 38.26 -0.93
C LEU A 318 -4.88 37.61 -0.87
N THR A 319 -4.97 36.31 -1.11
CA THR A 319 -6.24 35.57 -1.19
C THR A 319 -6.46 34.58 -0.05
N LEU A 320 -5.43 34.27 0.74
CA LEU A 320 -5.45 33.23 1.77
C LEU A 320 -4.91 33.73 3.12
N ASP A 321 -5.59 33.35 4.21
CA ASP A 321 -5.08 33.49 5.58
C ASP A 321 -4.20 32.29 5.93
N GLU A 322 -2.92 32.36 5.53
CA GLU A 322 -1.94 31.30 5.77
C GLU A 322 -1.84 30.91 7.25
N GLN A 323 -1.82 31.88 8.15
CA GLN A 323 -1.67 31.60 9.58
C GLN A 323 -2.91 30.88 10.13
N GLY A 324 -4.10 31.30 9.73
CA GLY A 324 -5.36 30.63 10.05
C GLY A 324 -5.40 29.20 9.53
N LEU A 325 -5.04 28.99 8.26
CA LEU A 325 -4.99 27.67 7.62
C LEU A 325 -4.01 26.73 8.33
N MET A 326 -2.80 27.20 8.65
CA MET A 326 -1.81 26.41 9.40
C MET A 326 -2.32 26.05 10.81
N ALA A 327 -3.02 26.96 11.48
CA ALA A 327 -3.57 26.69 12.81
C ALA A 327 -4.71 25.65 12.77
N GLU A 328 -5.57 25.71 11.76
CA GLU A 328 -6.62 24.72 11.49
C GLU A 328 -6.02 23.35 11.13
N ALA A 329 -5.03 23.33 10.23
CA ALA A 329 -4.34 22.12 9.81
C ALA A 329 -3.63 21.43 10.99
N ARG A 330 -2.98 22.18 11.89
CA ARG A 330 -2.36 21.61 13.11
C ARG A 330 -3.38 20.95 14.04
N ARG A 331 -4.58 21.55 14.20
CA ARG A 331 -5.66 20.94 15.01
C ARG A 331 -6.12 19.62 14.39
N LEU A 332 -6.20 19.56 13.07
CA LEU A 332 -6.56 18.34 12.35
C LEU A 332 -5.44 17.29 12.42
N ALA A 333 -4.18 17.69 12.26
CA ALA A 333 -3.01 16.82 12.40
C ALA A 333 -2.98 16.15 13.78
N GLN A 334 -3.22 16.90 14.86
CA GLN A 334 -3.33 16.31 16.21
C GLN A 334 -4.40 15.21 16.30
N ARG A 335 -5.54 15.37 15.62
CA ARG A 335 -6.59 14.34 15.59
C ARG A 335 -6.16 13.12 14.78
N ILE A 336 -5.44 13.33 13.68
CA ILE A 336 -4.86 12.26 12.87
C ILE A 336 -3.80 11.52 13.69
N ASP A 337 -2.92 12.23 14.39
CA ASP A 337 -1.90 11.65 15.27
C ASP A 337 -2.53 10.78 16.35
N VAL A 338 -3.55 11.29 17.08
CA VAL A 338 -4.26 10.49 18.08
C VAL A 338 -4.85 9.23 17.44
N PHE A 339 -5.50 9.35 16.28
CA PHE A 339 -6.06 8.21 15.56
C PHE A 339 -4.98 7.20 15.11
N LEU A 340 -3.84 7.68 14.61
CA LEU A 340 -2.74 6.84 14.14
C LEU A 340 -2.02 6.18 15.32
N ILE A 341 -1.76 6.89 16.41
CA ILE A 341 -1.16 6.35 17.64
C ILE A 341 -2.04 5.22 18.19
N GLU A 342 -3.34 5.46 18.37
CA GLU A 342 -4.29 4.42 18.79
C GLU A 342 -4.31 3.20 17.84
N ARG A 343 -4.05 3.44 16.55
CA ARG A 343 -4.06 2.42 15.50
C ARG A 343 -2.73 1.65 15.40
N GLU A 344 -1.60 2.30 15.61
CA GLU A 344 -0.24 1.74 15.57
C GLU A 344 0.12 1.00 16.87
N GLU A 345 -0.52 1.34 17.99
CA GLU A 345 -0.50 0.55 19.22
C GLU A 345 -1.19 -0.81 19.04
N SER A 346 -2.02 -0.99 18.01
CA SER A 346 -2.66 -2.28 17.71
C SER A 346 -1.74 -3.20 16.91
N VAL A 347 -1.12 -4.17 17.59
CA VAL A 347 -0.31 -5.25 16.99
C VAL A 347 -1.05 -5.97 15.85
N LEU A 348 -2.37 -6.15 16.00
CA LEU A 348 -3.23 -6.69 14.95
C LEU A 348 -3.18 -5.86 13.67
N ARG A 349 -3.28 -4.54 13.77
CA ARG A 349 -3.32 -3.68 12.59
C ARG A 349 -1.94 -3.52 11.95
N LYS A 350 -0.85 -3.56 12.73
CA LYS A 350 0.52 -3.73 12.20
C LYS A 350 0.65 -5.01 11.37
N LEU A 351 0.05 -6.11 11.82
CA LEU A 351 0.01 -7.37 11.07
C LEU A 351 -0.86 -7.25 9.78
N VAL A 352 -1.98 -6.51 9.83
CA VAL A 352 -2.81 -6.19 8.65
C VAL A 352 -2.02 -5.39 7.61
N SER A 353 -1.17 -4.44 8.03
CA SER A 353 -0.45 -3.56 7.10
C SER A 353 0.65 -4.26 6.29
N ILE A 354 1.16 -5.41 6.75
CA ILE A 354 2.25 -6.15 6.08
C ILE A 354 1.78 -7.40 5.36
N GLY A 355 0.53 -7.84 5.57
CA GLY A 355 0.02 -9.08 5.00
C GLY A 355 -1.44 -8.95 4.63
N GLY A 356 -1.77 -9.30 3.39
CA GLY A 356 -3.15 -9.49 2.94
C GLY A 356 -3.85 -10.51 3.83
N LEU A 357 -4.56 -10.02 4.85
CA LEU A 357 -5.11 -10.87 5.89
C LEU A 357 -6.32 -11.64 5.38
N ALA A 358 -6.19 -12.96 5.32
CA ALA A 358 -7.35 -13.84 5.25
C ALA A 358 -7.76 -14.20 6.68
N ARG A 359 -8.89 -13.66 7.15
CA ARG A 359 -9.53 -14.20 8.36
C ARG A 359 -9.92 -15.65 8.06
N LYS A 360 -9.31 -16.63 8.73
CA LYS A 360 -9.66 -18.05 8.61
C LYS A 360 -10.17 -18.56 9.95
N GLU A 361 -11.48 -18.82 9.99
CA GLU A 361 -12.25 -19.49 11.04
C GLU A 361 -12.19 -18.80 12.42
N THR A 362 -13.30 -18.80 13.17
CA THR A 362 -13.40 -17.95 14.38
C THR A 362 -13.13 -18.72 15.67
N PHE A 363 -13.25 -20.06 15.65
CA PHE A 363 -13.07 -20.91 16.82
C PHE A 363 -12.04 -22.01 16.57
N GLU A 364 -11.11 -22.18 17.51
CA GLU A 364 -10.14 -23.27 17.53
C GLU A 364 -10.30 -24.04 18.85
N VAL A 365 -10.56 -25.34 18.76
CA VAL A 365 -10.65 -26.23 19.92
C VAL A 365 -9.38 -27.06 19.95
N GLN A 366 -8.68 -27.04 21.09
CA GLN A 366 -7.48 -27.84 21.25
C GLN A 366 -7.29 -28.34 22.68
N VAL A 367 -6.59 -29.46 22.78
CA VAL A 367 -6.07 -30.01 24.03
C VAL A 367 -4.64 -30.47 23.79
N LYS A 368 -3.81 -30.39 24.83
CA LYS A 368 -2.46 -30.95 24.85
C LYS A 368 -2.37 -31.95 25.98
N VAL A 369 -1.58 -33.00 25.82
CA VAL A 369 -1.32 -34.01 26.86
C VAL A 369 0.17 -34.29 26.83
N TYR A 370 0.81 -34.30 28.00
CA TYR A 370 2.22 -34.65 28.10
C TYR A 370 2.34 -36.14 28.38
N LEU A 371 3.00 -36.88 27.49
CA LEU A 371 3.06 -38.32 27.42
C LEU A 371 4.48 -38.84 27.63
N SER A 372 4.59 -40.05 28.17
CA SER A 372 5.79 -40.87 28.05
C SER A 372 6.01 -41.31 26.59
N ASP A 373 7.24 -41.73 26.26
CA ASP A 373 7.54 -42.26 24.93
C ASP A 373 6.75 -43.54 24.64
N GLU A 374 6.47 -44.36 25.66
CA GLU A 374 5.62 -45.54 25.58
C GLU A 374 4.15 -45.18 25.27
N ALA A 375 3.58 -44.23 26.01
CA ALA A 375 2.20 -43.79 25.79
C ALA A 375 2.01 -43.13 24.42
N ALA A 376 2.99 -42.36 23.95
CA ALA A 376 2.96 -41.77 22.61
C ALA A 376 2.91 -42.84 21.50
N ARG A 377 3.64 -43.96 21.67
CA ARG A 377 3.55 -45.09 20.72
C ARG A 377 2.20 -45.76 20.75
N ALA A 378 1.62 -45.95 21.94
CA ALA A 378 0.28 -46.52 22.08
C ALA A 378 -0.79 -45.68 21.37
N VAL A 379 -0.69 -44.35 21.45
CA VAL A 379 -1.57 -43.43 20.70
C VAL A 379 -1.41 -43.64 19.19
N GLU A 380 -0.18 -43.75 18.67
CA GLU A 380 0.06 -43.99 17.24
C GLU A 380 -0.48 -45.34 16.77
N GLU A 381 -0.33 -46.39 17.57
CA GLU A 381 -0.90 -47.71 17.27
C GLU A 381 -2.42 -47.65 17.27
N ALA A 382 -3.04 -46.91 18.19
CA ALA A 382 -4.49 -46.71 18.24
C ALA A 382 -5.01 -45.99 16.98
N LEU A 383 -4.22 -45.10 16.38
CA LEU A 383 -4.59 -44.44 15.11
C LEU A 383 -4.69 -45.38 13.91
N ALA A 384 -4.10 -46.58 14.00
CA ALA A 384 -4.24 -47.61 12.96
C ALA A 384 -5.58 -48.39 13.07
N SER A 385 -6.39 -48.11 14.10
CA SER A 385 -7.68 -48.78 14.27
C SER A 385 -8.69 -48.38 13.19
N PRO A 386 -9.68 -49.23 12.86
CA PRO A 386 -10.70 -48.93 11.84
C PRO A 386 -11.59 -47.73 12.17
N GLU A 387 -11.58 -47.26 13.43
CA GLU A 387 -12.38 -46.12 13.88
C GLU A 387 -11.83 -44.78 13.36
N PHE A 388 -10.55 -44.75 12.96
CA PHE A 388 -9.90 -43.57 12.42
C PHE A 388 -9.68 -43.69 10.92
N ALA A 389 -10.21 -42.74 10.15
CA ALA A 389 -9.80 -42.58 8.76
C ALA A 389 -8.68 -41.53 8.69
N ILE A 390 -7.44 -41.98 8.47
CA ILE A 390 -6.29 -41.10 8.26
C ILE A 390 -6.34 -40.55 6.83
N GLY A 391 -6.43 -39.23 6.70
CA GLY A 391 -6.46 -38.53 5.41
C GLY A 391 -5.06 -38.16 4.90
N LYS A 392 -4.36 -37.29 5.64
CA LYS A 392 -3.02 -36.81 5.30
C LYS A 392 -2.12 -36.87 6.51
N SER A 393 -0.83 -37.10 6.30
CA SER A 393 0.16 -37.08 7.39
C SER A 393 1.43 -36.34 6.99
N SER A 394 2.22 -35.88 7.98
CA SER A 394 3.50 -35.22 7.68
C SER A 394 4.48 -35.23 8.87
N GLN A 395 5.77 -35.26 8.56
CA GLN A 395 6.88 -35.06 9.49
C GLN A 395 7.43 -33.64 9.31
N ARG A 396 7.68 -32.92 10.41
CA ARG A 396 8.06 -31.49 10.39
C ARG A 396 9.06 -31.11 11.48
N ARG A 397 9.90 -30.11 11.21
CA ARG A 397 10.58 -29.32 12.24
C ARG A 397 9.99 -27.92 12.26
N GLN A 398 9.52 -27.48 13.42
CA GLN A 398 8.90 -26.17 13.60
C GLN A 398 9.81 -25.30 14.47
N PHE A 399 10.19 -24.14 13.96
CA PHE A 399 10.90 -23.11 14.69
C PHE A 399 9.95 -21.92 14.91
N ASP A 400 9.43 -21.80 16.13
CA ASP A 400 8.51 -20.73 16.51
C ASP A 400 9.26 -19.66 17.32
N THR A 401 9.33 -18.44 16.80
CA THR A 401 9.72 -17.24 17.55
C THR A 401 8.46 -16.46 17.93
N TYR A 402 8.22 -16.27 19.22
CA TYR A 402 7.11 -15.51 19.78
C TYR A 402 7.59 -14.10 20.14
N PHE A 403 6.97 -13.11 19.52
CA PHE A 403 7.01 -11.70 19.89
C PHE A 403 5.87 -11.41 20.87
N ILE A 404 6.22 -11.03 22.10
CA ILE A 404 5.27 -10.79 23.19
C ILE A 404 5.18 -9.28 23.42
N PHE A 405 3.96 -8.78 23.58
CA PHE A 405 3.67 -7.36 23.79
C PHE A 405 2.93 -7.18 25.12
N HIS A 406 3.37 -6.23 25.93
CA HIS A 406 2.71 -5.82 27.18
C HIS A 406 1.59 -4.80 26.90
N ASP A 407 0.82 -5.03 25.84
CA ASP A 407 -0.32 -4.20 25.48
C ASP A 407 -1.59 -4.62 26.26
N LYS A 408 -2.65 -3.81 26.17
CA LYS A 408 -3.92 -4.07 26.88
C LYS A 408 -4.65 -5.35 26.42
N TRP A 409 -4.17 -6.02 25.37
CA TRP A 409 -4.77 -7.23 24.81
C TRP A 409 -3.91 -8.48 25.05
N ALA A 410 -2.75 -8.32 25.71
CA ALA A 410 -1.73 -9.35 25.86
C ALA A 410 -1.44 -10.03 24.51
N SER A 411 -1.19 -9.21 23.48
CA SER A 411 -0.93 -9.65 22.12
C SER A 411 0.37 -10.45 22.03
N ARG A 412 0.37 -11.46 21.17
CA ARG A 412 1.55 -12.25 20.82
C ARG A 412 1.56 -12.54 19.32
N ILE A 413 2.65 -12.22 18.63
CA ILE A 413 2.87 -12.65 17.24
C ILE A 413 3.82 -13.83 17.26
N ARG A 414 3.41 -14.94 16.64
CA ARG A 414 4.29 -16.07 16.37
C ARG A 414 4.79 -16.01 14.93
N TYR A 415 6.08 -15.77 14.76
CA TYR A 415 6.81 -16.08 13.53
C TYR A 415 7.14 -17.58 13.54
N ARG A 416 6.70 -18.29 12.51
CA ARG A 416 6.93 -19.73 12.35
C ARG A 416 7.69 -19.99 11.07
N GLU A 417 8.79 -20.70 11.18
CA GLU A 417 9.42 -21.45 10.11
C GLU A 417 9.04 -22.93 10.27
N ASP A 418 8.33 -23.49 9.29
CA ASP A 418 7.81 -24.86 9.31
C ASP A 418 8.48 -25.66 8.19
N GLU A 419 9.55 -26.38 8.52
CA GLU A 419 10.23 -27.30 7.61
C GLU A 419 9.41 -28.60 7.49
N VAL A 420 8.90 -28.87 6.30
CA VAL A 420 8.23 -30.14 5.97
C VAL A 420 9.30 -31.13 5.51
N LEU A 421 9.47 -32.20 6.28
CA LEU A 421 10.49 -33.22 6.02
C LEU A 421 9.97 -34.34 5.12
N ALA A 422 8.70 -34.74 5.29
CA ALA A 422 8.04 -35.75 4.48
C ALA A 422 6.52 -35.58 4.56
N ARG A 423 5.82 -35.87 3.46
CA ARG A 423 4.36 -35.93 3.38
C ARG A 423 3.88 -37.35 3.15
N ASP A 424 2.82 -37.72 3.85
CA ASP A 424 2.14 -39.01 3.76
C ASP A 424 3.07 -40.23 3.99
N SER A 425 4.22 -40.02 4.64
CA SER A 425 5.18 -41.03 5.06
C SER A 425 5.68 -40.75 6.48
N MET A 426 5.72 -41.80 7.31
CA MET A 426 6.29 -41.80 8.67
C MET A 426 7.62 -42.57 8.73
N GLU A 427 8.23 -42.88 7.58
CA GLU A 427 9.55 -43.50 7.55
C GLU A 427 10.63 -42.49 7.97
N PRO A 428 11.76 -42.95 8.58
CA PRO A 428 12.85 -42.07 8.96
C PRO A 428 13.37 -41.26 7.76
N VAL A 429 13.42 -39.94 7.92
CA VAL A 429 13.90 -39.03 6.88
C VAL A 429 15.42 -38.85 7.00
N PRO A 430 16.18 -38.87 5.88
CA PRO A 430 17.62 -38.61 5.90
C PRO A 430 17.97 -37.25 6.51
N GLU A 431 19.10 -37.20 7.22
CA GLU A 431 19.59 -35.97 7.85
C GLU A 431 19.84 -34.89 6.79
N GLY A 432 19.34 -33.67 7.04
CA GLY A 432 19.44 -32.52 6.13
C GLY A 432 18.40 -32.47 5.00
N HIS A 433 17.52 -33.46 4.85
CA HIS A 433 16.45 -33.40 3.86
C HIS A 433 15.29 -32.51 4.33
N VAL A 434 14.85 -31.59 3.45
CA VAL A 434 13.69 -30.72 3.64
C VAL A 434 12.96 -30.62 2.30
N GLU A 435 11.67 -30.97 2.25
CA GLU A 435 10.85 -30.87 1.04
C GLU A 435 10.41 -29.42 0.77
N GLU A 436 10.01 -28.72 1.84
CA GLU A 436 9.44 -27.37 1.75
C GLU A 436 9.65 -26.63 3.07
N VAL A 437 9.91 -25.32 3.01
CA VAL A 437 9.94 -24.45 4.19
C VAL A 437 8.80 -23.44 4.08
N ILE A 438 7.93 -23.41 5.08
CA ILE A 438 6.76 -22.53 5.10
C ILE A 438 6.93 -21.49 6.21
N TYR A 439 6.93 -20.21 5.84
CA TYR A 439 7.01 -19.10 6.78
C TYR A 439 5.62 -18.51 7.05
N ARG A 440 5.27 -18.32 8.33
CA ARG A 440 3.97 -17.76 8.72
C ARG A 440 4.05 -16.85 9.93
N LEU A 441 3.34 -15.74 9.90
CA LEU A 441 2.98 -14.97 11.08
C LEU A 441 1.59 -15.39 11.57
N THR A 442 1.46 -15.62 12.87
CA THR A 442 0.15 -15.82 13.50
C THR A 442 0.03 -14.87 14.68
N LEU A 443 -0.96 -13.97 14.66
CA LEU A 443 -1.34 -13.21 15.84
C LEU A 443 -2.25 -14.05 16.75
N THR A 444 -1.96 -14.02 18.04
CA THR A 444 -2.72 -14.64 19.13
C THR A 444 -2.79 -13.69 20.33
N ASN A 445 -3.78 -13.87 21.20
CA ASN A 445 -3.90 -13.14 22.47
C ASN A 445 -3.93 -14.15 23.64
N GLU A 446 -3.60 -13.70 24.85
CA GLU A 446 -3.60 -14.58 26.04
C GLU A 446 -5.01 -14.94 26.55
N GLU A 447 -5.99 -14.05 26.41
CA GLU A 447 -7.34 -14.23 26.97
C GLU A 447 -8.07 -15.47 26.39
N LYS A 448 -8.72 -16.24 27.28
CA LYS A 448 -9.58 -17.39 26.95
C LYS A 448 -11.04 -17.00 27.12
N GLU A 449 -11.91 -17.34 26.16
CA GLU A 449 -13.36 -17.01 26.24
C GLU A 449 -14.16 -18.01 27.09
N ARG A 450 -13.86 -19.34 27.03
CA ARG A 450 -14.50 -20.39 27.85
C ARG A 450 -13.63 -21.65 28.01
N GLU A 451 -13.67 -22.28 29.19
CA GLU A 451 -13.06 -23.60 29.44
C GLU A 451 -14.15 -24.67 29.62
N TYR A 452 -13.95 -25.85 29.03
CA TYR A 452 -14.83 -27.02 29.20
C TYR A 452 -14.10 -28.10 30.02
N ALA A 453 -14.85 -29.11 30.48
CA ALA A 453 -14.29 -30.18 31.33
C ALA A 453 -13.13 -30.92 30.65
N ASN A 454 -13.29 -31.28 29.36
CA ASN A 454 -12.38 -32.16 28.63
C ASN A 454 -11.57 -31.46 27.52
N SER A 455 -11.71 -30.15 27.35
CA SER A 455 -10.97 -29.37 26.36
C SER A 455 -11.05 -27.86 26.61
N VAL A 456 -10.20 -27.09 25.93
CA VAL A 456 -10.27 -25.63 25.93
C VAL A 456 -10.84 -25.17 24.59
N VAL A 457 -11.94 -24.40 24.63
CA VAL A 457 -12.40 -23.65 23.45
C VAL A 457 -11.67 -22.32 23.44
N LEU A 458 -10.68 -22.23 22.57
CA LEU A 458 -10.02 -20.98 22.29
C LEU A 458 -10.83 -20.27 21.19
N SER A 459 -11.79 -19.45 21.61
CA SER A 459 -12.23 -18.35 20.75
C SER A 459 -11.05 -17.40 20.63
N ARG A 460 -10.37 -17.45 19.49
CA ARG A 460 -9.29 -16.53 19.19
C ARG A 460 -9.54 -16.02 17.80
N SER A 461 -9.60 -14.69 17.69
CA SER A 461 -9.42 -14.03 16.40
C SER A 461 -7.98 -14.27 15.97
N ARG A 462 -7.75 -15.41 15.31
CA ARG A 462 -6.45 -15.81 14.78
C ARG A 462 -6.28 -15.16 13.42
N PHE A 463 -5.26 -14.32 13.32
CA PHE A 463 -4.90 -13.67 12.07
C PHE A 463 -3.62 -14.31 11.57
N ASP A 464 -3.71 -15.04 10.45
CA ASP A 464 -2.58 -15.66 9.78
C ASP A 464 -2.15 -14.75 8.62
N ALA A 465 -0.87 -14.39 8.56
CA ALA A 465 -0.25 -13.69 7.44
C ALA A 465 0.96 -14.49 6.94
N LEU A 466 1.32 -14.31 5.66
CA LEU A 466 2.59 -14.83 5.15
C LEU A 466 3.74 -14.07 5.81
N ALA A 467 4.83 -14.78 6.10
CA ALA A 467 6.06 -14.17 6.58
C ALA A 467 7.06 -14.10 5.41
N ASP A 468 6.98 -13.05 4.59
CA ASP A 468 7.79 -12.86 3.36
C ASP A 468 9.08 -12.04 3.57
N ARG A 469 9.21 -11.36 4.72
CA ARG A 469 10.43 -10.67 5.16
C ARG A 469 11.26 -11.48 6.16
N SER A 470 12.50 -11.04 6.39
CA SER A 470 13.41 -11.68 7.33
C SER A 470 12.91 -11.55 8.78
N LEU A 471 13.30 -12.49 9.65
CA LEU A 471 13.02 -12.40 11.09
C LEU A 471 13.52 -11.07 11.69
N ARG A 472 14.68 -10.57 11.22
CA ARG A 472 15.24 -9.28 11.63
C ARG A 472 14.31 -8.12 11.27
N PHE A 473 13.76 -8.09 10.05
CA PHE A 473 12.78 -7.08 9.66
C PHE A 473 11.59 -7.07 10.63
N TYR A 474 11.04 -8.25 10.96
CA TYR A 474 9.89 -8.31 11.85
C TYR A 474 10.20 -7.87 13.28
N ARG A 475 11.41 -8.14 13.79
CA ARG A 475 11.86 -7.60 15.08
C ARG A 475 11.87 -6.07 15.06
N GLU A 476 12.46 -5.47 14.04
CA GLU A 476 12.57 -4.02 13.90
C GLU A 476 11.20 -3.35 13.63
N PHE A 477 10.32 -4.03 12.90
CA PHE A 477 8.99 -3.55 12.55
C PHE A 477 8.03 -3.61 13.74
N PHE A 478 7.94 -4.76 14.40
CA PHE A 478 6.99 -4.94 15.51
C PHE A 478 7.48 -4.38 16.83
N LYS A 479 8.80 -4.42 17.09
CA LYS A 479 9.44 -3.97 18.34
C LYS A 479 8.79 -4.62 19.58
N PRO A 480 8.90 -5.96 19.73
CA PRO A 480 8.32 -6.65 20.88
C PRO A 480 8.95 -6.25 22.20
N ASP A 481 8.20 -6.38 23.29
CA ASP A 481 8.71 -6.19 24.65
C ASP A 481 9.56 -7.38 25.10
N GLU A 482 9.19 -8.59 24.67
CA GLU A 482 9.91 -9.83 24.95
C GLU A 482 9.90 -10.78 23.74
N GLU A 483 10.97 -11.57 23.58
CA GLU A 483 11.05 -12.66 22.61
C GLU A 483 11.21 -14.02 23.30
N ARG A 484 10.50 -15.04 22.80
CA ARG A 484 10.66 -16.44 23.25
C ARG A 484 10.72 -17.39 22.07
N GLU A 485 11.58 -18.39 22.14
CA GLU A 485 11.72 -19.39 21.09
C GLU A 485 11.23 -20.76 21.57
N VAL A 486 10.41 -21.43 20.74
CA VAL A 486 10.00 -22.81 20.96
C VAL A 486 10.21 -23.61 19.69
N HIS A 487 11.12 -24.57 19.72
CA HIS A 487 11.42 -25.44 18.59
C HIS A 487 10.93 -26.86 18.88
N LYS A 488 10.36 -27.51 17.88
CA LYS A 488 9.83 -28.86 18.04
C LYS A 488 9.88 -29.69 16.78
N GLU A 489 10.00 -30.99 16.98
CA GLU A 489 9.78 -32.02 15.97
C GLU A 489 8.33 -32.47 16.05
N ARG A 490 7.64 -32.55 14.91
CA ARG A 490 6.21 -32.83 14.84
C ARG A 490 5.91 -33.94 13.85
N ARG A 491 5.15 -34.93 14.32
CA ARG A 491 4.44 -35.89 13.46
C ARG A 491 2.95 -35.54 13.49
N ARG A 492 2.41 -35.14 12.35
CA ARG A 492 1.01 -34.69 12.22
C ARG A 492 0.18 -35.71 11.47
N PHE A 493 -0.99 -36.01 12.00
CA PHE A 493 -2.02 -36.84 11.39
C PHE A 493 -3.32 -36.06 11.26
N HIS A 494 -3.88 -35.99 10.06
CA HIS A 494 -5.24 -35.51 9.83
C HIS A 494 -6.19 -36.71 9.85
N VAL A 495 -7.00 -36.81 10.89
CA VAL A 495 -7.88 -37.97 11.11
C VAL A 495 -9.34 -37.54 11.06
N ARG A 496 -10.20 -38.43 10.59
CA ARG A 496 -11.65 -38.25 10.68
C ARG A 496 -12.20 -39.23 11.72
N TYR A 497 -12.87 -38.68 12.73
CA TYR A 497 -13.55 -39.40 13.81
C TYR A 497 -14.99 -38.87 13.93
N ALA A 498 -15.98 -39.76 14.02
CA ALA A 498 -17.40 -39.38 14.08
C ALA A 498 -17.81 -38.33 13.03
N ASN A 499 -17.38 -38.51 11.77
CA ASN A 499 -17.58 -37.57 10.65
C ASN A 499 -17.01 -36.16 10.85
N THR A 500 -16.07 -35.99 11.79
CA THR A 500 -15.43 -34.72 12.11
C THR A 500 -13.93 -34.84 11.92
N GLU A 501 -13.31 -33.82 11.32
CA GLU A 501 -11.87 -33.80 11.05
C GLU A 501 -11.09 -33.18 12.22
N PHE A 502 -10.04 -33.87 12.64
CA PHE A 502 -9.10 -33.46 13.67
C PHE A 502 -7.67 -33.49 13.14
N SER A 503 -6.83 -32.61 13.65
CA SER A 503 -5.37 -32.66 13.49
C SER A 503 -4.77 -33.15 14.80
N LEU A 504 -4.11 -34.30 14.78
CA LEU A 504 -3.39 -34.85 15.91
C LEU A 504 -1.91 -34.63 15.65
N ASN A 505 -1.23 -33.93 16.55
CA ASN A 505 0.20 -33.70 16.48
C ASN A 505 0.90 -34.40 17.64
N ILE A 506 1.93 -35.19 17.31
CA ILE A 506 2.82 -35.80 18.27
C ILE A 506 4.12 -35.01 18.21
N ASP A 507 4.34 -34.19 19.23
CA ASP A 507 5.36 -33.16 19.27
C ASP A 507 6.45 -33.52 20.29
N ARG A 508 7.71 -33.34 19.92
CA ARG A 508 8.84 -33.35 20.85
C ARG A 508 9.47 -31.96 20.87
N ILE A 509 9.49 -31.32 22.03
CA ILE A 509 10.04 -29.96 22.17
C ILE A 509 11.54 -30.06 22.35
N VAL A 510 12.29 -29.52 21.39
CA VAL A 510 13.75 -29.56 21.36
C VAL A 510 14.38 -28.27 21.89
N HIS A 511 13.64 -27.16 21.88
CA HIS A 511 14.06 -25.90 22.48
C HIS A 511 12.89 -25.15 23.12
N PRO A 512 13.00 -24.70 24.38
CA PRO A 512 13.93 -25.25 25.37
C PRO A 512 13.72 -26.77 25.49
N PRO A 513 14.77 -27.57 25.77
CA PRO A 513 14.64 -29.02 25.79
C PRO A 513 13.71 -29.47 26.91
N ILE A 514 12.60 -30.11 26.55
CA ILE A 514 11.66 -30.72 27.50
C ILE A 514 11.66 -32.23 27.23
N PRO A 515 11.93 -33.08 28.24
CA PRO A 515 11.81 -34.53 28.10
C PRO A 515 10.40 -34.93 27.64
N GLY A 516 10.22 -36.17 27.16
CA GLY A 516 8.89 -36.70 26.81
C GLY A 516 8.30 -36.18 25.49
N VAL A 517 7.01 -36.46 25.30
CA VAL A 517 6.27 -36.22 24.05
C VAL A 517 4.96 -35.52 24.37
N PHE A 518 4.46 -34.67 23.47
CA PHE A 518 3.16 -34.02 23.62
C PHE A 518 2.20 -34.48 22.54
N LEU A 519 1.02 -34.95 22.94
CA LEU A 519 -0.11 -35.12 22.04
C LEU A 519 -0.92 -33.83 22.02
N GLU A 520 -1.06 -33.19 20.85
CA GLU A 520 -1.95 -32.05 20.63
C GLU A 520 -3.09 -32.48 19.69
N ILE A 521 -4.33 -32.51 20.19
CA ILE A 521 -5.52 -32.75 19.38
C ILE A 521 -6.18 -31.41 19.09
N LYS A 522 -6.50 -31.14 17.82
CA LYS A 522 -6.97 -29.84 17.37
C LYS A 522 -8.04 -29.93 16.28
N ALA A 523 -9.07 -29.09 16.41
CA ALA A 523 -10.02 -28.83 15.34
C ALA A 523 -10.36 -27.34 15.24
N ARG A 524 -10.88 -26.91 14.08
CA ARG A 524 -11.26 -25.52 13.82
C ARG A 524 -12.66 -25.44 13.23
N THR A 525 -13.36 -24.33 13.46
CA THR A 525 -14.71 -24.10 12.94
C THR A 525 -15.09 -22.61 12.95
N TRP A 526 -16.12 -22.27 12.17
CA TRP A 526 -16.75 -20.95 12.15
C TRP A 526 -17.90 -20.80 13.15
N SER A 527 -18.40 -21.90 13.72
CA SER A 527 -19.58 -21.92 14.59
C SER A 527 -19.21 -22.24 16.04
N ALA A 528 -19.67 -21.42 16.98
CA ALA A 528 -19.50 -21.66 18.42
C ALA A 528 -20.16 -22.98 18.87
N GLN A 529 -21.33 -23.31 18.33
CA GLN A 529 -22.04 -24.56 18.63
C GLN A 529 -21.30 -25.78 18.07
N ASP A 530 -20.67 -25.65 16.90
CA ASP A 530 -19.83 -26.72 16.35
C ASP A 530 -18.52 -26.87 17.13
N ALA A 531 -18.01 -25.78 17.72
CA ALA A 531 -16.84 -25.82 18.59
C ALA A 531 -17.14 -26.59 19.88
N GLU A 532 -18.32 -26.40 20.49
CA GLU A 532 -18.79 -27.18 21.65
C GLU A 532 -18.87 -28.68 21.32
N ARG A 533 -19.51 -29.04 20.19
CA ARG A 533 -19.55 -30.44 19.74
C ARG A 533 -18.15 -31.03 19.50
N LYS A 534 -17.24 -30.26 18.89
CA LYS A 534 -15.84 -30.69 18.66
C LYS A 534 -15.07 -30.86 19.96
N ALA A 535 -15.37 -30.05 20.98
CA ALA A 535 -14.82 -30.16 22.32
C ALA A 535 -15.26 -31.45 23.02
N GLU A 536 -16.52 -31.86 22.86
CA GLU A 536 -17.04 -33.15 23.36
C GLU A 536 -16.37 -34.34 22.67
N LEU A 537 -16.28 -34.31 21.34
CA LEU A 537 -15.60 -35.35 20.56
C LEU A 537 -14.10 -35.47 20.88
N ILE A 538 -13.43 -34.37 21.26
CA ILE A 538 -12.06 -34.45 21.78
C ILE A 538 -12.01 -35.24 23.09
N GLY A 539 -13.01 -35.11 23.95
CA GLY A 539 -13.12 -35.94 25.16
C GLY A 539 -13.21 -37.43 24.82
N GLU A 540 -14.08 -37.81 23.87
CA GLU A 540 -14.20 -39.19 23.40
C GLU A 540 -12.87 -39.73 22.80
N LEU A 541 -12.14 -38.87 22.07
CA LEU A 541 -10.82 -39.22 21.55
C LEU A 541 -9.80 -39.48 22.67
N LEU A 542 -9.80 -38.65 23.71
CA LEU A 542 -8.91 -38.84 24.86
C LEU A 542 -9.23 -40.15 25.61
N GLU A 543 -10.51 -40.45 25.82
CA GLU A 543 -10.96 -41.72 26.41
C GLU A 543 -10.52 -42.92 25.57
N HIS A 544 -10.60 -42.82 24.25
CA HIS A 544 -10.12 -43.88 23.34
C HIS A 544 -8.60 -44.11 23.47
N PHE A 545 -7.85 -43.05 23.75
CA PHE A 545 -6.41 -43.13 24.02
C PHE A 545 -6.07 -43.49 25.46
N GLY A 546 -7.07 -43.71 26.33
CA GLY A 546 -6.87 -44.01 27.74
C GLY A 546 -6.32 -42.83 28.56
N ILE A 547 -6.57 -41.60 28.12
CA ILE A 547 -6.08 -40.37 28.76
C ILE A 547 -7.17 -39.80 29.66
N GLU A 548 -6.86 -39.60 30.94
CA GLU A 548 -7.80 -39.07 31.92
C GLU A 548 -7.89 -37.53 31.84
N PRO A 549 -9.04 -36.91 32.17
CA PRO A 549 -9.23 -35.47 32.11
C PRO A 549 -8.23 -34.66 32.95
N GLU A 550 -7.67 -35.22 34.02
CA GLU A 550 -6.68 -34.55 34.87
C GLU A 550 -5.29 -34.44 34.22
N GLU A 551 -5.04 -35.22 33.17
CA GLU A 551 -3.76 -35.27 32.45
C GLU A 551 -3.67 -34.23 31.32
N ILE A 552 -4.77 -33.50 31.07
CA ILE A 552 -4.85 -32.50 30.02
C ILE A 552 -4.14 -31.20 30.41
N LEU A 553 -3.30 -30.71 29.50
CA LEU A 553 -2.65 -29.42 29.55
C LEU A 553 -3.45 -28.39 28.75
N ARG A 554 -3.80 -27.30 29.43
CA ARG A 554 -4.65 -26.21 28.91
C ARG A 554 -3.88 -24.99 28.43
N GLU A 555 -2.55 -25.05 28.51
CA GLU A 555 -1.65 -23.95 28.18
C GLU A 555 -1.04 -24.09 26.79
N GLU A 556 -0.61 -22.97 26.20
CA GLU A 556 0.14 -22.99 24.94
C GLU A 556 1.60 -23.39 25.16
N TYR A 557 2.24 -23.94 24.14
CA TYR A 557 3.63 -24.37 24.21
C TYR A 557 4.60 -23.29 24.69
N VAL A 558 4.38 -22.02 24.32
CA VAL A 558 5.20 -20.89 24.78
C VAL A 558 5.11 -20.63 26.29
N ASN A 559 4.02 -21.04 26.94
CA ASN A 559 3.87 -20.95 28.40
C ASN A 559 4.41 -22.24 29.05
N LEU A 560 4.07 -23.41 28.52
CA LEU A 560 4.59 -24.70 29.00
C LEU A 560 6.13 -24.73 28.99
N ALA A 561 6.74 -24.09 27.99
CA ALA A 561 8.18 -23.96 27.86
C ALA A 561 8.87 -23.11 28.95
N THR A 562 8.12 -22.27 29.67
CA THR A 562 8.68 -21.43 30.73
C THR A 562 8.77 -22.11 32.09
N HIS A 563 8.00 -23.17 32.31
CA HIS A 563 7.92 -23.88 33.59
C HIS A 563 7.95 -25.41 33.41
N PRO A 564 8.98 -25.97 32.74
CA PRO A 564 9.05 -27.40 32.43
C PRO A 564 9.03 -28.30 33.68
N GLU A 565 9.44 -27.78 34.84
CA GLU A 565 9.44 -28.47 36.13
C GLU A 565 8.03 -28.82 36.66
N GLN A 566 6.98 -28.19 36.14
CA GLN A 566 5.60 -28.41 36.58
C GLN A 566 4.91 -29.55 35.81
N LEU A 567 5.55 -30.09 34.77
CA LEU A 567 4.98 -31.11 33.91
C LEU A 567 5.17 -32.52 34.51
N ARG A 568 4.09 -33.30 34.50
CA ARG A 568 4.11 -34.74 34.86
C ARG A 568 3.54 -35.54 33.70
N PRO A 569 4.26 -36.55 33.18
CA PRO A 569 3.77 -37.33 32.06
C PRO A 569 2.56 -38.16 32.51
N ALA A 570 1.54 -38.21 31.65
CA ALA A 570 0.41 -39.12 31.75
C ALA A 570 0.93 -40.56 31.74
N THR A 571 0.28 -41.41 32.54
CA THR A 571 0.73 -42.80 32.76
C THR A 571 0.28 -43.77 31.69
#